data_AF-A0A7Y2PJ51-F1
#
_entry.id   AF-A0A7Y2PJ51-F1
#
_cell.length_a   1.000
_cell.length_b   1.000
_cell.length_c   1.000
_cell.angle_alpha   90.00
_cell.angle_beta   90.00
_cell.angle_gamma   90.00
#
_symmetry.space_group_name_H-M   'P 1'
#
loop_
_entity.id
_entity.type
_entity.pdbx_description
1 polymer ?
#
loop_
_entity_poly.entity_id
_entity_poly.type
_entity_poly.pdbx_seq_one_letter_code
_entity_poly.pdbx_strand_id
1 'polypeptide(L)'
;QVLAARMSHLLLYGLMFCLPIVGWAMISAAGDPVMLSSSLQLPGIVPASPGTFAFLRKAHTYLAYLLFFTVLLHLAAALFHGWIRRDGVLQSMARGKD
;
A
#
# COMPACT_ATOMS: atom_id res chain seq x y z
N GLN A 1 -16.10 -16.22 -5.34
CA GLN A 1 -16.11 -14.81 -4.90
C GLN A 1 -15.39 -14.60 -3.57
N VAL A 2 -15.64 -15.41 -2.54
CA VAL A 2 -14.98 -15.28 -1.23
C VAL A 2 -13.45 -15.35 -1.31
N LEU A 3 -12.88 -16.29 -2.09
CA LEU A 3 -11.43 -16.38 -2.27
C LEU A 3 -10.86 -15.12 -2.94
N ALA A 4 -11.49 -14.62 -4.00
CA ALA A 4 -11.06 -13.41 -4.69
C ALA A 4 -11.10 -12.17 -3.78
N ALA A 5 -12.13 -12.06 -2.94
CA ALA A 5 -12.24 -11.00 -1.93
C ALA A 5 -11.14 -11.10 -0.85
N ARG A 6 -10.85 -12.31 -0.37
CA ARG A 6 -9.75 -12.53 0.59
C ARG A 6 -8.39 -12.21 -0.01
N MET A 7 -8.14 -12.63 -1.25
CA MET A 7 -6.88 -12.37 -1.94
C MET A 7 -6.69 -10.88 -2.22
N SER A 8 -7.74 -10.15 -2.60
CA SER A 8 -7.64 -8.71 -2.83
C SER A 8 -7.34 -7.96 -1.53
N HIS A 9 -7.99 -8.32 -0.41
CA HIS A 9 -7.67 -7.73 0.89
C HIS A 9 -6.25 -8.06 1.35
N LEU A 10 -5.81 -9.31 1.23
CA LEU A 10 -4.45 -9.70 1.59
C LEU A 10 -3.41 -8.94 0.77
N LEU A 11 -3.64 -8.81 -0.54
CA LEU A 11 -2.77 -8.03 -1.42
C LEU A 11 -2.73 -6.55 -1.01
N LEU A 12 -3.89 -5.93 -0.78
CA LEU A 12 -3.96 -4.54 -0.33
C LEU A 12 -3.25 -4.32 0.99
N TYR A 13 -3.51 -5.14 2.01
CA TYR A 13 -2.84 -5.03 3.31
C TYR A 13 -1.33 -5.27 3.21
N GLY A 14 -0.91 -6.27 2.42
CA GLY A 14 0.49 -6.53 2.16
C GLY A 14 1.18 -5.31 1.52
N LEU A 15 0.58 -4.74 0.48
CA LEU A 15 1.13 -3.56 -0.21
C LEU A 15 1.13 -2.31 0.67
N MET A 16 0.06 -2.08 1.44
CA MET A 16 -0.04 -0.96 2.39
C MET A 16 1.01 -1.04 3.50
N PHE A 17 1.44 -2.24 3.90
CA PHE A 17 2.49 -2.42 4.90
C PHE A 17 3.90 -2.35 4.29
N CYS A 18 4.09 -2.99 3.13
CA CYS A 18 5.39 -3.04 2.45
C CYS A 18 5.84 -1.65 1.97
N LEU A 19 4.94 -0.83 1.41
CA LEU A 19 5.31 0.48 0.85
C LEU A 19 5.94 1.44 1.89
N PRO A 20 5.35 1.65 3.08
CA PRO A 20 5.96 2.45 4.14
C PRO A 20 7.33 1.92 4.58
N ILE A 21 7.49 0.60 4.72
CA ILE A 21 8.77 0.00 5.13
C ILE A 21 9.84 0.24 4.06
N VAL A 22 9.50 0.03 2.79
CA VAL A 22 10.42 0.31 1.68
C VAL A 22 10.74 1.79 1.59
N GLY A 23 9.77 2.68 1.84
CA GLY A 23 9.97 4.13 1.89
C GLY A 23 10.90 4.56 3.03
N TRP A 24 10.73 3.99 4.23
CA TRP A 24 11.61 4.22 5.37
C TRP A 24 13.04 3.75 5.07
N ALA A 25 13.19 2.54 4.51
CA ALA A 25 14.50 2.05 4.09
C ALA A 25 15.12 2.95 3.01
N MET A 26 14.32 3.45 2.07
CA MET A 26 14.78 4.34 1.00
C MET A 26 15.33 5.66 1.58
N ILE A 27 14.61 6.34 2.48
CA ILE A 27 15.08 7.59 3.11
C ILE A 27 16.33 7.30 3.95
N SER A 28 16.36 6.20 4.69
CA SER A 28 17.54 5.77 5.46
C SER A 28 18.77 5.59 4.56
N ALA A 29 18.59 4.96 3.38
CA ALA A 29 19.67 4.74 2.42
C ALA A 29 20.13 6.02 1.70
N ALA A 30 19.28 7.06 1.66
CA ALA A 30 19.65 8.38 1.17
C ALA A 30 20.61 9.11 2.13
N GLY A 31 20.69 8.68 3.39
CA GLY A 31 21.43 9.37 4.45
C GLY A 31 20.65 10.53 5.08
N ASP A 32 19.39 10.70 4.70
CA ASP A 32 18.52 11.75 5.21
C ASP A 32 17.89 11.35 6.55
N PRO A 33 17.64 12.31 7.46
CA PRO A 33 16.93 12.04 8.70
C PRO A 33 15.49 11.61 8.39
N VAL A 34 15.10 10.44 8.89
CA VAL A 34 13.74 9.91 8.74
C VAL A 34 12.82 10.61 9.74
N MET A 35 12.20 11.70 9.34
CA MET A 35 11.27 12.46 10.18
C MET A 35 9.83 11.94 10.00
N LEU A 36 9.20 11.44 11.07
CA LEU A 36 7.77 11.09 11.06
C LEU A 36 6.88 12.30 11.32
N SER A 37 7.38 13.23 12.13
CA SER A 37 6.78 14.54 12.40
C SER A 37 7.89 15.57 12.57
N SER A 38 7.55 16.83 12.87
CA SER A 38 8.56 17.85 13.20
C SER A 38 9.38 17.54 14.46
N SER A 39 8.88 16.69 15.36
CA SER A 39 9.55 16.38 16.65
C SER A 39 10.07 14.95 16.75
N LEU A 40 9.63 14.04 15.87
CA LEU A 40 9.92 12.62 15.99
C LEU A 40 10.76 12.15 14.81
N GLN A 41 12.04 11.88 15.10
CA GLN A 41 12.97 11.25 14.20
C GLN A 41 13.00 9.73 14.44
N LEU A 42 12.78 8.96 13.39
CA LEU A 42 12.92 7.51 13.41
C LEU A 42 14.38 7.13 13.16
N PRO A 43 14.85 6.02 13.76
CA PRO A 43 16.17 5.50 13.45
C PRO A 43 16.25 5.04 12.00
N GLY A 44 17.40 5.22 11.37
CA GLY A 44 17.68 4.63 10.07
C GLY A 44 17.72 3.10 10.19
N ILE A 45 17.06 2.40 9.26
CA ILE A 45 16.98 0.92 9.27
C ILE A 45 17.95 0.25 8.30
N VAL A 46 18.59 1.02 7.44
CA VAL A 46 19.64 0.58 6.52
C VAL A 46 20.74 1.64 6.43
N PRO A 47 22.00 1.25 6.17
CA PRO A 47 23.09 2.21 6.02
C PRO A 47 22.95 3.05 4.74
N ALA A 48 23.50 4.27 4.77
CA ALA A 48 23.52 5.16 3.62
C ALA A 48 24.32 4.55 2.47
N SER A 49 23.71 4.46 1.29
CA SER A 49 24.30 3.86 0.09
C SER A 49 23.54 4.32 -1.15
N PRO A 50 24.19 5.03 -2.09
CA PRO A 50 23.54 5.47 -3.32
C PRO A 50 22.97 4.31 -4.16
N GLY A 51 23.66 3.16 -4.17
CA GLY A 51 23.19 1.97 -4.89
C GLY A 51 21.94 1.36 -4.26
N THR A 52 21.92 1.25 -2.93
CA THR A 52 20.76 0.76 -2.18
C THR A 52 19.58 1.71 -2.30
N PHE A 53 19.82 3.01 -2.24
CA PHE A 53 18.80 4.04 -2.48
C PHE A 53 18.18 3.91 -3.87
N ALA A 54 19.00 3.81 -4.93
CA ALA A 54 18.51 3.70 -6.29
C ALA A 54 17.65 2.44 -6.51
N PHE A 55 18.04 1.32 -5.92
CA PHE A 55 17.25 0.09 -5.93
C PHE A 55 15.93 0.25 -5.19
N LEU A 56 15.96 0.74 -3.94
CA LEU A 56 14.77 0.95 -3.12
C LEU A 56 13.81 1.96 -3.75
N ARG A 57 14.32 3.01 -4.40
CA ARG A 57 13.50 3.99 -5.13
C ARG A 57 12.74 3.33 -6.28
N LYS A 58 13.40 2.48 -7.07
CA LYS A 58 12.74 1.70 -8.14
C LYS A 58 11.70 0.74 -7.57
N ALA A 59 12.06 -0.02 -6.53
CA ALA A 59 11.15 -0.96 -5.87
C ALA A 59 9.91 -0.24 -5.32
N HIS A 60 10.11 0.88 -4.63
CA HIS A 60 9.02 1.71 -4.09
C HIS A 60 8.09 2.21 -5.21
N THR A 61 8.64 2.71 -6.32
CA THR A 61 7.85 3.15 -7.47
C THR A 61 7.00 2.02 -8.07
N TYR A 62 7.58 0.84 -8.29
CA TYR A 62 6.82 -0.30 -8.83
C TYR A 62 5.74 -0.79 -7.87
N LEU A 63 6.06 -0.87 -6.57
CA LEU A 63 5.07 -1.22 -5.54
C LEU A 63 3.95 -0.18 -5.45
N ALA A 64 4.26 1.10 -5.62
CA ALA A 64 3.28 2.19 -5.60
C ALA A 64 2.33 2.08 -6.80
N TYR A 65 2.86 1.81 -8.00
CA TYR A 65 2.01 1.53 -9.17
C TYR A 65 1.16 0.28 -8.97
N LEU A 66 1.73 -0.80 -8.43
CA LEU A 66 0.99 -2.01 -8.15
C LEU A 66 -0.16 -1.77 -7.16
N LEU A 67 0.09 -1.04 -6.06
CA LEU A 67 -0.96 -0.65 -5.12
C LEU A 67 -2.02 0.20 -5.80
N PHE A 68 -1.60 1.22 -6.57
CA PHE A 68 -2.52 2.11 -7.28
C PHE A 68 -3.48 1.33 -8.19
N PHE A 69 -2.96 0.46 -9.06
CA PHE A 69 -3.79 -0.37 -9.93
C PHE A 69 -4.66 -1.36 -9.14
N THR A 70 -4.13 -1.93 -8.05
CA THR A 70 -4.90 -2.84 -7.18
C THR A 70 -6.09 -2.12 -6.55
N VAL A 71 -5.90 -0.89 -6.05
CA VAL A 71 -6.96 -0.06 -5.48
C VAL A 71 -8.01 0.28 -6.54
N LEU A 72 -7.59 0.67 -7.75
CA LEU A 72 -8.52 0.94 -8.85
C LEU A 72 -9.36 -0.29 -9.21
N LEU A 73 -8.73 -1.46 -9.33
CA LEU A 73 -9.42 -2.70 -9.64
C LEU A 73 -10.38 -3.11 -8.52
N HIS A 74 -9.95 -2.99 -7.26
CA HIS A 74 -10.77 -3.28 -6.10
C HIS A 74 -12.00 -2.35 -6.04
N LEU A 75 -11.82 -1.05 -6.26
CA LEU A 75 -12.91 -0.08 -6.31
C LEU A 75 -13.87 -0.36 -7.48
N ALA A 76 -13.33 -0.63 -8.68
CA ALA A 76 -14.14 -0.97 -9.84
C ALA A 76 -14.99 -2.23 -9.59
N ALA A 77 -14.42 -3.26 -8.95
CA ALA A 77 -15.14 -4.45 -8.55
C ALA A 77 -16.25 -4.12 -7.54
N ALA A 78 -15.96 -3.32 -6.51
CA ALA A 78 -16.96 -2.91 -5.52
C ALA A 78 -18.13 -2.14 -6.16
N LEU A 79 -17.84 -1.22 -7.08
CA LEU A 79 -18.87 -0.47 -7.82
C LEU A 79 -19.66 -1.38 -8.76
N PHE A 80 -19.01 -2.31 -9.46
CA PHE A 80 -19.70 -3.30 -10.30
C PHE A 80 -20.69 -4.13 -9.48
N HIS A 81 -20.25 -4.59 -8.31
CA HIS A 81 -21.09 -5.33 -7.38
C HIS A 81 -22.23 -4.48 -6.80
N GLY A 82 -22.00 -3.19 -6.52
CA GLY A 82 -23.02 -2.28 -6.00
C GLY A 82 -24.07 -1.85 -7.01
N TRP A 83 -23.67 -1.48 -8.23
CA TRP A 83 -24.58 -0.90 -9.22
C TRP A 83 -25.22 -1.93 -10.15
N ILE A 84 -24.43 -2.90 -10.63
CA ILE A 84 -24.89 -3.92 -11.58
C ILE A 84 -25.41 -5.14 -10.83
N ARG A 85 -24.57 -5.72 -9.97
CA ARG A 85 -24.90 -7.00 -9.32
C ARG A 85 -25.86 -6.86 -8.14
N ARG A 86 -25.87 -5.67 -7.50
CA ARG A 86 -26.68 -5.30 -6.33
C ARG A 86 -26.70 -6.37 -5.23
N ASP A 87 -25.55 -7.00 -4.99
CA ASP A 87 -25.43 -8.17 -4.13
C ASP A 87 -24.96 -7.85 -2.70
N GLY A 88 -25.03 -6.59 -2.29
CA GLY A 88 -24.70 -6.17 -0.93
C GLY A 88 -23.21 -5.95 -0.66
N VAL A 89 -22.31 -6.30 -1.58
CA VAL A 89 -20.85 -6.18 -1.36
C VAL A 89 -20.45 -4.71 -1.12
N LEU A 90 -20.95 -3.78 -1.93
CA LEU A 90 -20.65 -2.36 -1.75
C LEU A 90 -21.18 -1.82 -0.40
N GLN A 91 -22.40 -2.20 0.01
CA GLN A 91 -22.94 -1.83 1.32
C GLN A 91 -22.08 -2.37 2.47
N SER A 92 -21.55 -3.60 2.34
CA SER A 92 -20.71 -4.20 3.37
C SER A 92 -19.39 -3.45 3.60
N MET A 93 -18.85 -2.77 2.58
CA MET A 93 -17.66 -1.90 2.74
C MET A 93 -18.01 -0.52 3.31
N ALA A 94 -19.18 0.03 2.94
CA ALA A 94 -19.54 1.41 3.27
C ALA A 94 -20.13 1.58 4.68
N ARG A 95 -20.92 0.60 5.15
CA ARG A 95 -21.62 0.70 6.44
C ARG A 95 -21.14 -0.30 7.50
N GLY A 96 -20.36 -1.31 7.11
CA GLY A 96 -20.13 -2.48 7.96
C GLY A 96 -21.42 -3.28 8.10
N LYS A 97 -21.31 -4.57 8.49
CA LYS A 97 -22.48 -5.33 8.92
C LYS A 97 -22.75 -4.94 10.38
N ASP A 98 -23.96 -4.47 10.66
CA ASP A 98 -24.52 -4.50 12.02
C ASP A 98 -24.62 -5.95 12.51
#